data_AF-A0A8H5KJ64-F1
#
_entry.id   AF-A0A8H5KJ64-F1
#
_cell.length_a   1.000
_cell.length_b   1.000
_cell.length_c   1.000
_cell.angle_alpha   90.00
_cell.angle_beta   90.00
_cell.angle_gamma   90.00
#
_symmetry.space_group_name_H-M   'P 1'
#
loop_
_entity.id
_entity.type
_entity.pdbx_description
1 polymer ?
#
loop_
_entity_poly.entity_id
_entity_poly.type
_entity_poly.pdbx_seq_one_letter_code
_entity_poly.pdbx_strand_id
1 'polypeptide(L)'
;MLGPNWKEGHDMRHSNGPFELFLPDDDAAALEIICSVIHYQNDKIPQTLPASDVLAVAVAADKYDCLNAIQFAYRAWIRKPKEKSEDLMLLTAAACLFADAQAFKEATAALILHHHGSYLALSGEELEAIIPWKIFCMLEEERGFN
;
A
#
# COMPACT_ATOMS: atom_id res chain seq x y z
N MET A 1 9.47 8.03 11.50
CA MET A 1 9.51 9.46 11.15
C MET A 1 9.28 10.44 12.32
N LEU A 2 8.85 10.00 13.51
CA LEU A 2 8.57 10.91 14.63
C LEU A 2 9.67 10.89 15.70
N GLY A 3 10.85 11.40 15.34
CA GLY A 3 11.97 11.56 16.28
C GLY A 3 11.82 12.80 17.18
N PRO A 4 12.61 12.91 18.26
CA PRO A 4 12.52 14.03 19.21
C PRO A 4 12.84 15.42 18.60
N ASN A 5 13.47 15.46 17.41
CA ASN A 5 13.83 16.68 16.68
C ASN A 5 12.92 16.94 15.46
N TRP A 6 11.71 16.40 15.46
CA TRP A 6 10.74 16.63 14.39
C TRP A 6 10.34 18.11 14.36
N LYS A 7 10.76 18.83 13.31
CA LYS A 7 10.66 20.29 13.20
C LYS A 7 9.21 20.76 13.30
N GLU A 8 8.32 20.09 12.59
CA GLU A 8 6.89 20.37 12.56
C GLU A 8 6.26 20.21 13.96
N GLY A 9 6.75 19.24 14.75
CA GLY A 9 6.33 19.04 16.13
C GLY A 9 6.74 20.19 17.06
N HIS A 10 7.87 20.84 16.80
CA HIS A 10 8.26 22.05 17.52
C HIS A 10 7.41 23.26 17.11
N ASP A 11 7.19 23.46 15.81
CA ASP A 11 6.41 24.60 15.30
C ASP A 11 4.96 24.54 15.82
N MET A 12 4.37 23.34 15.87
CA MET A 12 3.03 23.09 16.40
C MET A 12 2.89 23.40 17.91
N ARG A 13 3.93 23.14 18.71
CA ARG A 13 3.90 23.42 20.17
C ARG A 13 3.83 24.92 20.49
N HIS A 14 4.29 25.77 19.58
CA HIS A 14 4.29 27.22 19.77
C HIS A 14 3.04 27.89 19.18
N SER A 15 2.12 27.13 18.56
CA SER A 15 0.85 27.67 18.08
C SER A 15 -0.24 27.60 19.15
N ASN A 16 -0.93 28.73 19.38
CA ASN A 16 -2.07 28.82 20.30
C ASN A 16 -3.42 28.56 19.59
N GLY A 17 -3.49 27.57 18.69
CA GLY A 17 -4.67 27.29 17.89
C GLY A 17 -4.45 26.14 16.90
N PRO A 18 -5.41 25.90 15.97
CA PRO A 18 -5.22 24.95 14.88
C PRO A 18 -3.93 25.27 14.12
N PHE A 19 -3.14 24.23 13.85
CA PHE A 19 -1.90 24.32 13.09
C PHE A 19 -2.12 23.73 11.71
N GLU A 20 -1.84 24.51 10.67
CA GLU A 20 -1.88 24.02 9.28
C GLU A 20 -0.55 23.39 8.92
N LEU A 21 -0.56 22.08 8.67
CA LEU A 21 0.59 21.33 8.20
C LEU A 21 0.45 21.07 6.70
N PHE A 22 1.43 21.56 5.92
CA PHE A 22 1.46 21.34 4.48
C PHE A 22 2.16 20.01 4.15
N LEU A 23 1.46 19.13 3.42
CA LEU A 23 1.90 17.77 3.08
C LEU A 23 1.81 17.54 1.55
N PRO A 24 2.70 18.17 0.75
CA PRO A 24 2.59 18.16 -0.71
C PRO A 24 2.87 16.80 -1.36
N ASP A 25 3.62 15.94 -0.67
CA ASP A 25 4.05 14.65 -1.19
C ASP A 25 3.10 13.50 -0.79
N ASP A 26 2.00 13.81 -0.12
CA ASP A 26 1.05 12.83 0.41
C ASP A 26 -0.21 12.72 -0.45
N ASP A 27 -0.67 11.48 -0.62
CA ASP A 27 -1.96 11.22 -1.25
C ASP A 27 -3.09 11.59 -0.29
N ALA A 28 -3.85 12.62 -0.65
CA ALA A 28 -4.93 13.15 0.18
C ALA A 28 -6.06 12.14 0.40
N ALA A 29 -6.38 11.31 -0.60
CA ALA A 29 -7.44 10.32 -0.50
C ALA A 29 -7.02 9.16 0.42
N ALA A 30 -5.77 8.72 0.34
CA ALA A 30 -5.21 7.72 1.24
C ALA A 30 -5.20 8.21 2.69
N LEU A 31 -4.78 9.46 2.92
CA LEU A 31 -4.81 10.08 4.25
C LEU A 31 -6.24 10.24 4.79
N GLU A 32 -7.21 10.58 3.95
CA GLU A 32 -8.62 10.66 4.36
C GLU A 32 -9.15 9.30 4.83
N ILE A 33 -8.81 8.22 4.12
CA ILE A 33 -9.17 6.85 4.51
C ILE A 33 -8.51 6.48 5.85
N ILE A 34 -7.22 6.76 6.00
CA ILE A 34 -6.48 6.49 7.25
C ILE A 34 -7.11 7.24 8.42
N CYS A 35 -7.38 8.53 8.27
CA CYS A 35 -8.03 9.35 9.29
C CYS A 35 -9.43 8.81 9.62
N SER A 36 -10.21 8.42 8.61
CA SER A 36 -11.54 7.86 8.80
C SER A 36 -11.50 6.56 9.62
N VAL A 37 -10.53 5.69 9.38
CA VAL A 37 -10.30 4.48 10.18
C VAL A 37 -9.95 4.83 11.63
N ILE A 38 -8.96 5.70 11.84
CA ILE A 38 -8.48 6.08 13.18
C ILE A 38 -9.59 6.77 14.01
N HIS A 39 -10.45 7.54 13.36
CA HIS A 39 -11.57 8.24 13.98
C HIS A 39 -12.89 7.45 14.00
N TYR A 40 -12.87 6.14 13.70
CA TYR A 40 -14.04 5.25 13.73
C TYR A 40 -15.20 5.68 12.80
N GLN A 41 -14.90 6.41 11.72
CA GLN A 41 -15.87 6.86 10.71
C GLN A 41 -16.09 5.75 9.68
N ASN A 42 -16.49 4.57 10.15
CA ASN A 42 -16.57 3.35 9.34
C ASN A 42 -17.57 3.46 8.19
N ASP A 43 -18.57 4.33 8.32
CA ASP A 43 -19.55 4.66 7.28
C ASP A 43 -18.93 5.37 6.07
N LYS A 44 -17.76 6.01 6.24
CA LYS A 44 -17.02 6.66 5.16
C LYS A 44 -15.99 5.75 4.49
N ILE A 45 -15.71 4.59 5.06
CA ILE A 45 -14.71 3.67 4.52
C ILE A 45 -15.31 2.91 3.34
N PRO A 46 -14.73 3.01 2.12
CA PRO A 46 -15.24 2.31 0.96
C PRO A 46 -15.13 0.78 1.16
N GLN A 47 -16.17 0.05 0.75
CA GLN A 47 -16.19 -1.43 0.82
C GLN A 47 -15.29 -2.09 -0.23
N THR A 48 -14.90 -1.34 -1.26
CA THR A 48 -14.05 -1.78 -2.37
C THR A 48 -13.13 -0.65 -2.79
N LEU A 49 -11.89 -0.98 -3.13
CA LEU A 49 -10.94 -0.03 -3.70
C LEU A 49 -10.28 -0.61 -4.98
N PRO A 50 -9.95 0.26 -5.95
CA PRO A 50 -8.96 -0.05 -6.99
C PRO A 50 -7.64 -0.52 -6.38
N ALA A 51 -6.87 -1.33 -7.12
CA ALA A 51 -5.59 -1.85 -6.61
C ALA A 51 -4.57 -0.73 -6.36
N SER A 52 -4.58 0.32 -7.20
CA SER A 52 -3.80 1.54 -7.00
C SER A 52 -4.07 2.18 -5.64
N ASP A 53 -5.35 2.33 -5.28
CA ASP A 53 -5.75 3.02 -4.06
C ASP A 53 -5.46 2.17 -2.83
N VAL A 54 -5.55 0.83 -2.95
CA VAL A 54 -5.09 -0.10 -1.90
C VAL A 54 -3.59 0.08 -1.65
N LEU A 55 -2.78 0.18 -2.71
CA LEU A 55 -1.35 0.40 -2.57
C LEU A 55 -1.05 1.79 -1.98
N ALA A 56 -1.72 2.85 -2.45
CA ALA A 56 -1.54 4.20 -1.92
C ALA A 56 -1.85 4.28 -0.42
N VAL A 57 -2.93 3.64 0.03
CA VAL A 57 -3.26 3.52 1.47
C VAL A 57 -2.19 2.71 2.21
N ALA A 58 -1.67 1.62 1.63
CA ALA A 58 -0.61 0.82 2.25
C ALA A 58 0.70 1.62 2.42
N VAL A 59 1.11 2.37 1.38
CA VAL A 59 2.30 3.23 1.39
C VAL A 59 2.15 4.33 2.43
N ALA A 60 1.01 5.03 2.45
CA ALA A 60 0.74 6.04 3.47
C ALA A 60 0.72 5.43 4.88
N ALA A 61 0.10 4.26 5.06
CA ALA A 61 0.06 3.60 6.35
C ALA A 61 1.44 3.14 6.83
N ASP A 62 2.33 2.68 5.95
CA ASP A 62 3.73 2.39 6.29
C ASP A 62 4.49 3.67 6.66
N LYS A 63 4.38 4.72 5.83
CA LYS A 63 4.97 6.04 6.04
C LYS A 63 4.65 6.61 7.43
N TYR A 64 3.39 6.52 7.85
CA TYR A 64 2.90 7.06 9.14
C TYR A 64 2.84 6.02 10.27
N ASP A 65 3.40 4.83 10.10
CA ASP A 65 3.41 3.75 11.11
C ASP A 65 1.99 3.38 11.63
N CYS A 66 1.04 3.32 10.70
CA CYS A 66 -0.39 3.09 10.95
C CYS A 66 -0.90 1.77 10.37
N LEU A 67 -0.02 0.89 9.84
CA LEU A 67 -0.41 -0.40 9.25
C LEU A 67 -1.33 -1.24 10.17
N ASN A 68 -1.03 -1.27 11.47
CA ASN A 68 -1.86 -2.00 12.44
C ASN A 68 -3.29 -1.44 12.55
N ALA A 69 -3.48 -0.12 12.48
CA ALA A 69 -4.80 0.50 12.52
C ALA A 69 -5.63 0.18 11.26
N ILE A 70 -4.96 0.11 10.09
CA ILE A 70 -5.61 -0.09 8.80
C ILE A 70 -5.88 -1.57 8.48
N GLN A 71 -5.25 -2.51 9.20
CA GLN A 71 -5.25 -3.94 8.89
C GLN A 71 -6.64 -4.53 8.57
N PHE A 72 -7.69 -4.13 9.31
CA PHE A 72 -9.03 -4.65 9.09
C PHE A 72 -9.70 -4.10 7.82
N ALA A 73 -9.53 -2.81 7.53
CA ALA A 73 -10.03 -2.20 6.30
C ALA A 73 -9.31 -2.79 5.08
N TYR A 74 -7.98 -2.93 5.16
CA TYR A 74 -7.15 -3.59 4.15
C TYR A 74 -7.69 -4.98 3.74
N ARG A 75 -8.05 -5.82 4.73
CA ARG A 75 -8.58 -7.17 4.47
C ARG A 75 -9.87 -7.18 3.65
N ALA A 76 -10.67 -6.11 3.70
CA ALA A 76 -11.88 -6.00 2.90
C ALA A 76 -11.57 -5.74 1.40
N TRP A 77 -10.43 -5.12 1.11
CA TRP A 77 -10.05 -4.73 -0.25
C TRP A 77 -9.13 -5.74 -0.93
N ILE A 78 -8.11 -6.24 -0.21
CA ILE A 78 -7.07 -7.11 -0.77
C ILE A 78 -7.62 -8.45 -1.30
N ARG A 79 -8.69 -8.97 -0.68
CA ARG A 79 -9.29 -10.26 -1.02
C ARG A 79 -10.27 -10.18 -2.19
N LYS A 80 -10.48 -9.01 -2.77
CA LYS A 80 -11.37 -8.85 -3.92
C LYS A 80 -10.64 -9.38 -5.17
N PRO A 81 -11.27 -10.29 -5.96
CA PRO A 81 -10.64 -10.84 -7.16
C PRO A 81 -10.18 -9.73 -8.10
N LYS A 82 -8.98 -9.87 -8.64
CA LYS A 82 -8.42 -9.02 -9.69
C LYS A 82 -7.93 -9.91 -10.84
N GLU A 83 -8.19 -9.47 -12.06
CA GLU A 83 -7.82 -10.22 -13.27
C GLU A 83 -6.61 -9.60 -13.98
N LYS A 84 -6.40 -8.28 -13.84
CA LYS A 84 -5.32 -7.57 -14.53
C LYS A 84 -4.00 -7.80 -13.82
N SER A 85 -2.95 -8.10 -14.59
CA SER A 85 -1.59 -8.30 -14.07
C SER A 85 -1.06 -7.05 -13.36
N GLU A 86 -1.39 -5.86 -13.84
CA GLU A 86 -1.02 -4.58 -13.21
C GLU A 86 -1.63 -4.49 -11.81
N ASP A 87 -2.92 -4.78 -11.68
CA ASP A 87 -3.61 -4.78 -10.39
C ASP A 87 -2.99 -5.82 -9.44
N LEU A 88 -2.67 -7.02 -9.93
CA LEU A 88 -2.05 -8.08 -9.12
C LEU A 88 -0.64 -7.70 -8.64
N MET A 89 0.15 -6.99 -9.45
CA MET A 89 1.46 -6.50 -9.03
C MET A 89 1.34 -5.42 -7.94
N LEU A 90 0.40 -4.49 -8.08
CA LEU A 90 0.10 -3.49 -7.05
C LEU A 90 -0.35 -4.16 -5.73
N LEU A 91 -1.22 -5.17 -5.80
CA LEU A 91 -1.66 -5.92 -4.63
C LEU A 91 -0.52 -6.76 -4.02
N THR A 92 0.43 -7.24 -4.82
CA THR A 92 1.64 -7.91 -4.32
C THR A 92 2.49 -6.96 -3.47
N ALA A 93 2.69 -5.72 -3.94
CA ALA A 93 3.40 -4.69 -3.16
C ALA A 93 2.66 -4.33 -1.86
N ALA A 94 1.34 -4.15 -1.91
CA ALA A 94 0.55 -3.89 -0.71
C ALA A 94 0.65 -5.05 0.29
N ALA A 95 0.62 -6.31 -0.17
CA ALA A 95 0.80 -7.48 0.67
C ALA A 95 2.19 -7.56 1.31
N CYS A 96 3.26 -7.12 0.62
CA CYS A 96 4.59 -6.98 1.20
C CYS A 96 4.60 -6.00 2.38
N LEU A 97 4.01 -4.80 2.22
CA LEU A 97 3.96 -3.78 3.28
C LEU A 97 3.21 -4.28 4.52
N PHE A 98 2.08 -4.96 4.32
CA PHE A 98 1.28 -5.53 5.42
C PHE A 98 1.83 -6.86 5.98
N ALA A 99 2.92 -7.40 5.42
CA ALA A 99 3.40 -8.76 5.70
C ALA A 99 2.31 -9.83 5.58
N ASP A 100 1.36 -9.67 4.64
CA ASP A 100 0.27 -10.61 4.39
C ASP A 100 0.75 -11.71 3.43
N ALA A 101 1.34 -12.76 4.00
CA ALA A 101 1.88 -13.89 3.25
C ALA A 101 0.82 -14.61 2.39
N GLN A 102 -0.45 -14.62 2.81
CA GLN A 102 -1.51 -15.29 2.07
C GLN A 102 -1.88 -14.48 0.83
N ALA A 103 -2.11 -13.17 0.99
CA ALA A 103 -2.41 -12.30 -0.14
C ALA A 103 -1.23 -12.23 -1.13
N PHE A 104 0.01 -12.18 -0.63
CA PHE A 104 1.20 -12.22 -1.47
C PHE A 104 1.24 -13.49 -2.31
N LYS A 105 1.02 -14.66 -1.70
CA LYS A 105 1.01 -15.95 -2.39
C LYS A 105 -0.08 -16.03 -3.45
N GLU A 106 -1.29 -15.57 -3.13
CA GLU A 106 -2.42 -15.61 -4.05
C GLU A 106 -2.20 -14.69 -5.27
N ALA A 107 -1.75 -13.46 -5.04
CA ALA A 107 -1.50 -12.49 -6.11
C ALA A 107 -0.35 -12.94 -7.02
N THR A 108 0.76 -13.43 -6.45
CA THR A 108 1.91 -13.92 -7.22
C THR A 108 1.61 -15.22 -7.96
N ALA A 109 0.83 -16.14 -7.40
CA ALA A 109 0.37 -17.32 -8.11
C ALA A 109 -0.50 -16.95 -9.32
N ALA A 110 -1.43 -16.00 -9.18
CA ALA A 110 -2.22 -15.52 -10.29
C ALA A 110 -1.36 -14.85 -11.38
N LEU A 111 -0.34 -14.07 -10.99
CA LEU A 111 0.65 -13.50 -11.92
C LEU A 111 1.42 -14.58 -12.68
N ILE A 112 1.86 -15.64 -12.01
CA ILE A 112 2.58 -16.76 -12.65
C ILE A 112 1.69 -17.49 -13.66
N LEU A 113 0.42 -17.72 -13.31
CA LEU A 113 -0.51 -18.49 -14.13
C LEU A 113 -1.09 -17.72 -15.32
N HIS A 114 -1.22 -16.40 -15.21
CA HIS A 114 -2.00 -15.61 -16.18
C HIS A 114 -1.21 -14.51 -16.89
N HIS A 115 -0.10 -14.03 -16.33
CA HIS A 115 0.75 -13.03 -16.98
C HIS A 115 1.83 -13.69 -17.83
N HIS A 116 1.79 -13.44 -19.14
CA HIS A 116 2.74 -14.00 -20.10
C HIS A 116 3.80 -12.99 -20.58
N GLY A 117 3.68 -11.72 -20.17
CA GLY A 117 4.63 -10.66 -20.52
C GLY A 117 5.79 -10.55 -19.53
N SER A 118 6.70 -9.61 -19.76
CA SER A 118 7.77 -9.30 -18.79
C SER A 118 7.16 -8.80 -17.46
N TYR A 119 7.62 -9.30 -16.31
CA TYR A 119 7.26 -8.70 -15.02
C TYR A 119 7.91 -7.33 -14.82
N LEU A 120 9.00 -7.03 -15.53
CA LEU A 120 9.63 -5.70 -15.53
C LEU A 120 8.74 -4.65 -16.21
N ALA A 121 7.89 -5.06 -17.14
CA ALA A 121 6.91 -4.15 -17.74
C ALA A 121 5.79 -3.75 -16.75
N LEU A 122 5.66 -4.48 -15.64
CA LEU A 122 4.75 -4.17 -14.55
C LEU A 122 5.45 -3.42 -13.40
N SER A 123 6.77 -3.17 -13.50
CA SER A 123 7.50 -2.41 -12.48
C SER A 123 7.34 -0.89 -12.69
N GLY A 124 7.69 -0.14 -11.65
CA GLY A 124 7.75 1.31 -11.63
C GLY A 124 8.51 1.73 -10.37
N GLU A 125 8.98 2.98 -10.31
CA GLU A 125 9.84 3.45 -9.21
C GLU A 125 9.25 3.17 -7.82
N GLU A 126 7.93 3.38 -7.65
CA GLU A 126 7.22 3.09 -6.41
C GLU A 126 7.23 1.59 -6.06
N LEU A 127 6.97 0.73 -7.04
CA LEU A 127 6.98 -0.73 -6.84
C LEU A 127 8.36 -1.27 -6.57
N GLU A 128 9.40 -0.72 -7.21
CA GLU A 128 10.79 -1.12 -7.01
C GLU A 128 11.33 -0.70 -5.63
N ALA A 129 10.77 0.35 -5.03
CA ALA A 129 11.07 0.74 -3.66
C ALA A 129 10.46 -0.21 -2.62
N ILE A 130 9.35 -0.88 -2.97
CA ILE A 130 8.59 -1.76 -2.06
C ILE A 130 8.99 -3.24 -2.25
N ILE A 131 9.04 -3.68 -3.51
CA ILE A 131 9.31 -5.07 -3.90
C ILE A 131 10.80 -5.19 -4.27
N PRO A 132 11.58 -6.01 -3.54
CA PRO A 132 12.96 -6.27 -3.90
C PRO A 132 13.10 -6.89 -5.29
N TRP A 133 14.10 -6.47 -6.06
CA TRP A 133 14.43 -7.02 -7.39
C TRP A 133 14.49 -8.56 -7.45
N LYS A 134 14.91 -9.19 -6.35
CA LYS A 134 14.92 -10.65 -6.22
C LYS A 134 13.54 -11.29 -6.44
N ILE A 135 12.45 -10.63 -6.04
CA ILE A 135 11.09 -11.14 -6.22
C ILE A 135 10.73 -11.18 -7.70
N PHE A 136 11.07 -10.14 -8.48
CA PHE A 136 10.86 -10.16 -9.93
C PHE A 136 11.61 -11.31 -10.61
N CYS A 137 12.86 -11.57 -10.20
CA CYS A 137 13.61 -12.73 -10.68
C CYS A 137 12.94 -14.06 -10.32
N MET A 138 12.46 -14.21 -9.08
CA MET A 138 11.77 -15.42 -8.64
C MET A 138 10.46 -15.66 -9.39
N LEU A 139 9.70 -14.60 -9.73
CA LEU A 139 8.50 -14.72 -10.56
C LEU A 139 8.82 -15.25 -11.96
N GLU A 140 9.92 -14.78 -12.57
CA GLU A 140 10.39 -15.28 -13.87
C GLU A 140 10.84 -16.75 -13.80
N GLU A 141 11.60 -17.12 -12.76
CA GLU A 141 12.05 -18.49 -12.53
C GLU A 141 10.87 -19.46 -12.36
N GLU A 142 9.92 -19.15 -11.47
CA GLU A 142 8.74 -19.99 -11.20
C GLU A 142 7.81 -20.13 -12.41
N ARG A 143 7.68 -19.08 -13.23
CA ARG A 143 6.92 -19.19 -14.48
C ARG A 143 7.57 -20.13 -15.49
N GLY A 144 8.90 -20.16 -15.56
CA GLY A 144 9.63 -21.05 -16.47
C GLY A 144 9.53 -22.55 -16.13
N PHE A 145 9.07 -22.89 -14.92
CA PHE A 145 8.87 -24.27 -14.48
C PHE A 145 7.44 -24.81 -14.69
N ASN A 146 6.48 -23.96 -15.07
CA ASN A 146 5.08 -24.35 -15.35
C ASN A 146 4.84 -24.54 -16.86
#